data_AF-A0A5C7I4H3-F1
#
_entry.id   AF-A0A5C7I4H3-F1
#
_cell.length_a   1.000
_cell.length_b   1.000
_cell.length_c   1.000
_cell.angle_alpha   90.00
_cell.angle_beta   90.00
_cell.angle_gamma   90.00
#
_symmetry.space_group_name_H-M   'P 1'
#
loop_
_entity.id
_entity.type
_entity.pdbx_description
1 polymer ?
#
loop_
_entity_poly.entity_id
_entity_poly.type
_entity_poly.pdbx_seq_one_letter_code
_entity_poly.pdbx_strand_id
1 'polypeptide(L)'
;MALIVGVTGIVGNSLAEILLLSDTPGGQWKVYGVECRLNPIWSMDYNIEYIQCNISIDEETHSKLSKITDVTHVFYVASTDRSSEYENCIASGIIFEFLPNGRMNIVRSLCVYATICKYEGVPLRFPGSRAAWEGYWDADLIAEHQIWAVVNPYAKNETFNCSNGDVFKWKHSWKVLAE
;
A
#
# COMPACT_ATOMS: atom_id res chain seq x y z
N MET A 1 -15.13 -11.43 -3.60
CA MET A 1 -14.23 -10.94 -4.68
C MET A 1 -13.77 -9.52 -4.38
N ALA A 2 -12.47 -9.28 -4.45
CA ALA A 2 -11.85 -8.01 -4.14
C ALA A 2 -11.31 -7.33 -5.40
N LEU A 3 -11.50 -6.02 -5.51
CA LEU A 3 -10.84 -5.17 -6.49
C LEU A 3 -9.87 -4.25 -5.74
N ILE A 4 -8.57 -4.41 -5.98
CA ILE A 4 -7.52 -3.58 -5.38
C ILE A 4 -7.10 -2.53 -6.41
N VAL A 5 -7.35 -1.27 -6.12
CA VAL A 5 -6.92 -0.14 -6.95
C VAL A 5 -5.59 0.38 -6.41
N GLY A 6 -4.52 0.27 -7.19
CA GLY A 6 -3.15 0.54 -6.76
C GLY A 6 -2.41 -0.71 -6.25
N VAL A 7 -2.64 -1.87 -6.89
CA VAL A 7 -2.14 -3.18 -6.41
C VAL A 7 -0.62 -3.27 -6.29
N THR A 8 0.14 -2.45 -7.03
CA THR A 8 1.62 -2.43 -6.93
C THR A 8 2.15 -1.41 -5.92
N GLY A 9 1.25 -0.72 -5.20
CA GLY A 9 1.58 0.14 -4.07
C GLY A 9 1.98 -0.67 -2.83
N ILE A 10 2.49 0.03 -1.79
CA ILE A 10 2.93 -0.61 -0.54
C ILE A 10 1.79 -1.44 0.08
N VAL A 11 0.64 -0.81 0.36
CA VAL A 11 -0.52 -1.49 0.96
C VAL A 11 -1.21 -2.41 -0.06
N GLY A 12 -1.21 -2.02 -1.34
CA GLY A 12 -1.81 -2.83 -2.41
C GLY A 12 -1.17 -4.21 -2.56
N ASN A 13 0.15 -4.30 -2.37
CA ASN A 13 0.86 -5.57 -2.41
C ASN A 13 0.53 -6.44 -1.20
N SER A 14 0.55 -5.86 0.01
CA SER A 14 0.13 -6.56 1.23
C SER A 14 -1.30 -7.09 1.13
N LEU A 15 -2.24 -6.30 0.61
CA LEU A 15 -3.62 -6.75 0.36
C LEU A 15 -3.68 -7.91 -0.62
N ALA A 16 -2.90 -7.83 -1.70
CA ALA A 16 -2.83 -8.88 -2.72
C ALA A 16 -2.35 -10.21 -2.13
N GLU A 17 -1.37 -10.18 -1.24
CA GLU A 17 -0.85 -11.37 -0.54
C GLU A 17 -1.85 -11.89 0.50
N ILE A 18 -2.31 -11.01 1.41
CA ILE A 18 -3.16 -11.39 2.54
C ILE A 18 -4.52 -11.90 2.06
N LEU A 19 -5.14 -11.27 1.06
CA LEU A 19 -6.45 -11.73 0.55
C LEU A 19 -6.41 -13.15 -0.01
N LEU A 20 -5.26 -13.62 -0.47
CA LEU A 20 -5.09 -14.97 -1.01
C LEU A 20 -4.83 -16.04 0.07
N LEU A 21 -4.58 -15.64 1.32
CA LEU A 21 -4.40 -16.59 2.42
C LEU A 21 -5.72 -17.31 2.77
N SER A 22 -5.62 -18.58 3.18
CA SER A 22 -6.77 -19.43 3.44
C SER A 22 -7.54 -19.08 4.72
N ASP A 23 -6.88 -18.43 5.66
CA ASP A 23 -7.41 -18.00 6.96
C ASP A 23 -7.96 -16.57 6.93
N THR A 24 -7.85 -15.87 5.79
CA THR A 24 -8.33 -14.51 5.66
C THR A 24 -9.85 -14.41 5.83
N PRO A 25 -10.35 -13.52 6.70
CA PRO A 25 -11.77 -13.31 6.90
C PRO A 25 -12.49 -12.97 5.58
N GLY A 26 -13.72 -13.49 5.41
CA GLY A 26 -14.52 -13.29 4.20
C GLY A 26 -14.43 -14.42 3.17
N GLY A 27 -13.57 -15.43 3.41
CA GLY A 27 -13.49 -16.66 2.62
C GLY A 27 -12.42 -16.61 1.52
N GLN A 28 -12.45 -17.56 0.58
CA GLN A 28 -11.51 -17.58 -0.53
C GLN A 28 -11.76 -16.39 -1.47
N TRP A 29 -10.88 -15.41 -1.44
CA TRP A 29 -11.00 -14.22 -2.28
C TRP A 29 -10.48 -14.50 -3.69
N LYS A 30 -11.30 -14.19 -4.69
CA LYS A 30 -10.80 -13.83 -6.02
C LYS A 30 -10.35 -12.37 -5.99
N VAL A 31 -9.13 -12.11 -6.46
CA VAL A 31 -8.50 -10.78 -6.39
C VAL A 31 -8.27 -10.24 -7.80
N TYR A 32 -8.78 -9.04 -8.06
CA TYR A 32 -8.47 -8.23 -9.22
C TYR A 32 -7.52 -7.11 -8.81
N GLY A 33 -6.37 -7.02 -9.45
CA GLY A 33 -5.38 -5.99 -9.18
C GLY A 33 -5.36 -4.94 -10.28
N VAL A 34 -5.66 -3.68 -9.96
CA VAL A 34 -5.65 -2.56 -10.92
C VAL A 34 -4.45 -1.67 -10.70
N GLU A 35 -3.74 -1.35 -11.77
CA GLU A 35 -2.61 -0.42 -11.75
C GLU A 35 -2.33 0.14 -13.15
N CYS A 36 -1.83 1.38 -13.26
CA CYS A 36 -1.59 2.02 -14.56
C CYS A 36 -0.30 1.53 -15.26
N ARG A 37 0.61 0.94 -14.49
CA ARG A 37 1.91 0.43 -14.93
C ARG A 37 1.78 -0.96 -15.57
N LEU A 38 2.79 -1.30 -16.37
CA LEU A 38 2.94 -2.64 -16.93
C LEU A 38 2.99 -3.67 -15.80
N ASN A 39 2.37 -4.83 -16.06
CA ASN A 39 2.30 -5.91 -15.11
C ASN A 39 3.72 -6.31 -14.64
N PRO A 40 4.06 -6.14 -13.35
CA PRO A 40 5.38 -6.52 -12.88
C PRO A 40 5.51 -8.04 -12.87
N ILE A 41 6.72 -8.55 -13.13
CA ILE A 41 6.98 -10.00 -13.30
C ILE A 41 6.54 -10.82 -12.07
N TRP A 42 6.68 -10.26 -10.87
CA TRP A 42 6.32 -10.93 -9.61
C TRP A 42 4.80 -11.12 -9.41
N SER A 43 3.95 -10.39 -10.15
CA SER A 43 2.50 -10.61 -10.05
C SER A 43 2.07 -11.96 -10.62
N MET A 44 2.92 -12.60 -11.43
CA MET A 44 2.68 -13.95 -11.96
C MET A 44 2.76 -15.03 -10.89
N ASP A 45 3.43 -14.73 -9.76
CA ASP A 45 3.58 -15.66 -8.64
C ASP A 45 2.29 -15.73 -7.80
N TYR A 46 1.41 -14.75 -7.92
CA TYR A 46 0.14 -14.67 -7.22
C TYR A 46 -1.03 -14.92 -8.18
N ASN A 47 -2.05 -15.66 -7.72
CA ASN A 47 -3.26 -15.93 -8.51
C ASN A 47 -4.19 -14.69 -8.56
N ILE A 48 -3.66 -13.58 -9.08
CA ILE A 48 -4.30 -12.28 -9.16
C ILE A 48 -4.58 -11.96 -10.61
N GLU A 49 -5.81 -11.53 -10.90
CA GLU A 49 -6.16 -11.04 -12.22
C GLU A 49 -5.72 -9.57 -12.35
N TYR A 50 -4.55 -9.36 -12.97
CA TYR A 50 -3.97 -8.04 -13.16
C TYR A 50 -4.64 -7.29 -14.33
N ILE A 51 -5.18 -6.11 -14.04
CA ILE A 51 -5.82 -5.23 -14.99
C ILE A 51 -4.98 -3.96 -15.08
N GLN A 52 -4.19 -3.85 -16.15
CA GLN A 52 -3.50 -2.59 -16.43
C GLN A 52 -4.54 -1.53 -16.78
N CYS A 53 -4.76 -0.52 -15.94
CA CYS A 53 -5.73 0.55 -16.18
C CYS A 53 -5.30 1.84 -15.52
N ASN A 54 -5.31 2.95 -16.26
CA ASN A 54 -5.27 4.27 -15.67
C ASN A 54 -6.68 4.70 -15.23
N ILE A 55 -6.93 4.61 -13.93
CA ILE A 55 -8.23 4.95 -13.32
C ILE A 55 -8.61 6.43 -13.43
N SER A 56 -7.66 7.31 -13.78
CA SER A 56 -7.92 8.73 -14.01
C SER A 56 -8.47 9.01 -15.42
N ILE A 57 -8.53 8.00 -16.28
CA ILE A 57 -9.08 8.09 -17.64
C ILE A 57 -10.42 7.36 -17.66
N ASP A 58 -11.53 8.10 -17.71
CA ASP A 58 -12.89 7.57 -17.61
C ASP A 58 -13.19 6.50 -18.67
N GLU A 59 -12.82 6.75 -19.93
CA GLU A 59 -13.08 5.82 -21.03
C GLU A 59 -12.31 4.49 -20.87
N GLU A 60 -11.05 4.56 -20.42
CA GLU A 60 -10.22 3.38 -20.16
C GLU A 60 -10.76 2.59 -18.97
N THR A 61 -11.12 3.30 -17.90
CA THR A 61 -11.70 2.75 -16.67
C THR A 61 -13.00 2.02 -16.97
N HIS A 62 -13.91 2.67 -17.71
CA HIS A 62 -15.16 2.05 -18.12
C HIS A 62 -14.91 0.84 -19.02
N SER A 63 -14.05 0.95 -20.03
CA SER A 63 -13.78 -0.15 -20.98
C SER A 63 -13.19 -1.41 -20.32
N LYS A 64 -12.41 -1.23 -19.24
CA LYS A 64 -11.73 -2.34 -18.55
C LYS A 64 -12.53 -2.84 -17.34
N LEU A 65 -12.99 -1.95 -16.47
CA LEU A 65 -13.66 -2.33 -15.22
C LEU A 65 -15.14 -2.67 -15.39
N SER A 66 -15.82 -2.24 -16.45
CA SER A 66 -17.21 -2.66 -16.69
C SER A 66 -17.35 -4.17 -16.97
N LYS A 67 -16.26 -4.84 -17.35
CA LYS A 67 -16.22 -6.26 -17.68
C LYS A 67 -16.20 -7.15 -16.43
N ILE A 68 -15.81 -6.62 -15.27
CA ILE A 68 -15.70 -7.36 -14.01
C ILE A 68 -16.95 -7.13 -13.15
N THR A 69 -17.95 -7.99 -13.31
CA THR A 69 -19.28 -7.83 -12.70
C THR A 69 -19.44 -8.57 -11.37
N ASP A 70 -18.47 -9.40 -10.99
CA ASP A 70 -18.47 -10.22 -9.77
C ASP A 70 -17.76 -9.54 -8.58
N VAL A 71 -17.31 -8.29 -8.74
CA VAL A 71 -16.65 -7.53 -7.67
C VAL A 71 -17.63 -7.24 -6.54
N THR A 72 -17.25 -7.62 -5.32
CA THR A 72 -18.06 -7.40 -4.10
C THR A 72 -17.49 -6.31 -3.20
N HIS A 73 -16.16 -6.13 -3.23
CA HIS A 73 -15.44 -5.22 -2.34
C HIS A 73 -14.37 -4.48 -3.14
N VAL A 74 -14.24 -3.17 -2.90
CA VAL A 74 -13.25 -2.31 -3.54
C VAL A 74 -12.31 -1.77 -2.48
N PHE A 75 -11.01 -2.02 -2.65
CA PHE A 75 -9.94 -1.48 -1.83
C PHE A 75 -9.22 -0.40 -2.64
N TYR A 76 -9.46 0.86 -2.30
CA TYR A 76 -8.82 1.98 -2.96
C TYR A 76 -7.55 2.39 -2.19
N VAL A 77 -6.39 1.97 -2.68
CA VAL A 77 -5.07 2.21 -2.06
C VAL A 77 -4.09 2.85 -3.03
N ALA A 78 -4.61 3.53 -4.05
CA ALA A 78 -3.84 4.35 -4.97
C ALA A 78 -3.78 5.79 -4.46
N SER A 79 -2.61 6.43 -4.58
CA SER A 79 -2.47 7.87 -4.42
C SER A 79 -2.21 8.49 -5.77
N THR A 80 -2.85 9.63 -6.05
CA THR A 80 -2.47 10.48 -7.17
C THR A 80 -1.61 11.61 -6.65
N ASP A 81 -0.53 11.93 -7.36
CA ASP A 81 0.34 13.05 -6.99
C ASP A 81 -0.32 14.34 -7.49
N ARG A 82 -1.20 14.93 -6.67
CA ARG A 82 -1.78 16.26 -6.93
C ARG A 82 -1.10 17.32 -6.08
N SER A 83 -1.13 18.55 -6.57
CA SER A 83 -0.42 19.71 -6.02
C SER A 83 -0.90 20.17 -4.64
N SER A 84 -1.97 19.61 -4.07
CA SER A 84 -2.44 19.97 -2.72
C SER A 84 -2.93 18.77 -1.90
N GLU A 85 -2.63 18.81 -0.60
CA GLU A 85 -3.10 17.84 0.40
C GLU A 85 -4.63 17.78 0.49
N TYR A 86 -5.32 18.90 0.27
CA TYR A 86 -6.79 18.96 0.27
C TYR A 86 -7.41 18.16 -0.88
N GLU A 87 -6.85 18.25 -2.09
CA GLU A 87 -7.31 17.45 -3.23
C GLU A 87 -6.95 15.96 -3.06
N ASN A 88 -5.81 15.66 -2.45
CA ASN A 88 -5.44 14.27 -2.14
C ASN A 88 -6.34 13.68 -1.05
N CYS A 89 -6.71 14.41 0.00
CA CYS A 89 -7.64 13.95 1.04
C CYS A 89 -9.07 13.71 0.53
N ILE A 90 -9.51 14.46 -0.50
CA ILE A 90 -10.80 14.24 -1.17
C ILE A 90 -10.75 13.03 -2.11
N ALA A 91 -9.61 12.78 -2.76
CA ALA A 91 -9.42 11.65 -3.68
C ALA A 91 -9.00 10.34 -2.99
N SER A 92 -8.40 10.43 -1.81
CA SER A 92 -7.80 9.34 -1.06
C SER A 92 -8.03 9.64 0.41
N GLY A 93 -9.13 9.14 0.95
CA GLY A 93 -9.44 9.25 2.37
C GLY A 93 -8.29 8.67 3.21
N ILE A 94 -7.45 9.58 3.72
CA ILE A 94 -6.38 9.39 4.72
C ILE A 94 -5.25 8.44 4.31
N ILE A 95 -4.16 8.99 3.73
CA ILE A 95 -2.77 8.60 4.04
C ILE A 95 -1.91 9.88 4.02
N PHE A 96 -1.35 10.26 5.16
CA PHE A 96 -0.32 11.28 5.30
C PHE A 96 1.06 10.59 5.32
N GLU A 97 1.94 10.92 4.38
CA GLU A 97 3.28 11.46 4.66
C GLU A 97 4.03 11.83 3.36
N PHE A 98 4.80 12.91 3.48
CA PHE A 98 5.26 13.82 2.42
C PHE A 98 6.59 13.40 1.79
N LEU A 99 6.66 13.29 0.46
CA LEU A 99 7.87 13.57 -0.33
C LEU A 99 7.48 14.17 -1.70
N PRO A 100 8.01 15.34 -2.12
CA PRO A 100 7.39 16.14 -3.19
C PRO A 100 7.50 15.58 -4.62
N ASN A 101 8.05 14.38 -4.84
CA ASN A 101 8.30 13.84 -6.19
C ASN A 101 8.60 12.32 -6.23
N GLY A 102 8.26 11.55 -5.19
CA GLY A 102 8.76 10.18 -5.05
C GLY A 102 7.66 9.17 -4.80
N ARG A 103 7.42 8.27 -5.75
CA ARG A 103 6.67 7.02 -5.52
C ARG A 103 7.17 6.36 -4.24
N MET A 104 6.34 6.36 -3.19
CA MET A 104 6.72 5.91 -1.84
C MET A 104 7.12 4.43 -1.86
N ASN A 105 8.41 4.17 -1.64
CA ASN A 105 8.88 2.90 -1.09
C ASN A 105 10.11 3.18 -0.22
N ILE A 106 9.84 3.62 1.02
CA ILE A 106 10.87 3.98 1.99
C ILE A 106 11.85 2.82 2.22
N VAL A 107 11.38 1.57 2.22
CA VAL A 107 12.21 0.38 2.37
C VAL A 107 13.24 0.27 1.25
N ARG A 108 12.84 0.40 -0.03
CA ARG A 108 13.78 0.37 -1.17
C ARG A 108 14.76 1.53 -1.12
N SER A 109 14.30 2.74 -0.84
CA SER A 109 15.18 3.91 -0.72
C SER A 109 16.22 3.70 0.37
N LEU A 110 15.83 3.09 1.50
CA LEU A 110 16.75 2.77 2.59
C LEU A 110 17.70 1.63 2.26
N CYS A 111 17.27 0.59 1.55
CA CYS A 111 18.17 -0.47 1.08
C CYS A 111 19.23 0.07 0.10
N VAL A 112 18.83 0.94 -0.83
CA VAL A 112 19.77 1.60 -1.76
C VAL A 112 20.73 2.49 -1.00
N TYR A 113 20.23 3.30 -0.06
CA TYR A 113 21.06 4.16 0.80
C TYR A 113 22.06 3.34 1.64
N ALA A 114 21.61 2.25 2.26
CA ALA A 114 22.46 1.35 3.03
C ALA A 114 23.54 0.68 2.16
N THR A 115 23.19 0.30 0.94
CA THR A 115 24.14 -0.29 -0.02
C THR A 115 25.22 0.72 -0.41
N ILE A 116 24.85 1.98 -0.66
CA ILE A 116 25.79 3.07 -0.96
C ILE A 116 26.71 3.33 0.24
N CYS A 117 26.14 3.45 1.46
CA CYS A 117 26.94 3.66 2.66
C CYS A 117 27.96 2.54 2.89
N LYS A 118 27.56 1.28 2.65
CA LYS A 118 28.44 0.12 2.74
C LYS A 118 29.55 0.15 1.69
N TYR A 119 29.24 0.56 0.46
CA TYR A 119 30.21 0.67 -0.63
C TYR A 119 31.25 1.79 -0.39
N GLU A 120 30.81 2.94 0.12
CA GLU A 120 31.68 4.09 0.41
C GLU A 120 32.39 4.00 1.78
N GLY A 121 32.09 2.98 2.58
CA GLY A 121 32.68 2.80 3.92
C GLY A 121 32.24 3.85 4.93
N VAL A 122 31.09 4.50 4.72
CA VAL A 122 30.56 5.56 5.58
C VAL A 122 29.46 5.02 6.51
N PRO A 123 29.31 5.55 7.73
CA PRO A 123 28.30 5.06 8.67
C PRO A 123 26.88 5.36 8.17
N LEU A 124 25.97 4.41 8.37
CA LEU A 124 24.56 4.51 7.99
C LEU A 124 23.82 5.50 8.93
N ARG A 125 23.67 6.75 8.50
CA ARG A 125 23.03 7.83 9.31
C ARG A 125 21.56 7.97 8.96
N PHE A 126 20.68 8.03 9.97
CA PHE A 126 19.25 8.24 9.74
C PHE A 126 18.99 9.63 9.14
N PRO A 127 18.31 9.72 7.97
CA PRO A 127 18.11 11.01 7.29
C PRO A 127 16.84 11.77 7.74
N GLY A 128 15.99 11.16 8.58
CA GLY A 128 14.68 11.72 8.97
C GLY A 128 14.69 12.60 10.23
N SER A 129 13.54 13.22 10.51
CA SER A 129 13.29 14.00 11.71
C SER A 129 13.14 13.12 12.96
N ARG A 130 13.17 13.71 14.17
CA ARG A 130 12.94 12.98 15.42
C ARG A 130 11.55 12.35 15.50
N ALA A 131 10.53 13.02 14.96
CA ALA A 131 9.17 12.46 14.90
C ALA A 131 9.14 11.22 13.99
N ALA A 132 9.80 11.29 12.83
CA ALA A 132 9.96 10.13 11.96
C ALA A 132 10.78 9.03 12.67
N TRP A 133 11.86 9.34 13.39
CA TRP A 133 12.64 8.36 14.14
C TRP A 133 11.84 7.57 15.20
N GLU A 134 10.72 8.15 15.65
CA GLU A 134 9.86 7.63 16.71
C GLU A 134 8.58 6.94 16.19
N GLY A 135 8.21 7.08 14.91
CA GLY A 135 7.04 6.44 14.29
C GLY A 135 7.36 5.15 13.53
N TYR A 136 6.36 4.33 13.22
CA TYR A 136 6.47 3.16 12.32
C TYR A 136 5.08 2.82 11.78
N TRP A 137 5.01 2.37 10.52
CA TRP A 137 3.76 2.03 9.84
C TRP A 137 3.93 0.67 9.17
N ASP A 138 3.03 -0.28 9.48
CA ASP A 138 3.03 -1.61 8.87
C ASP A 138 1.95 -1.70 7.78
N ALA A 139 2.38 -2.08 6.57
CA ALA A 139 1.50 -2.21 5.42
C ALA A 139 0.53 -3.40 5.57
N ASP A 140 0.98 -4.46 6.23
CA ASP A 140 0.18 -5.67 6.46
C ASP A 140 -0.93 -5.38 7.46
N LEU A 141 -0.62 -4.60 8.51
CA LEU A 141 -1.63 -4.15 9.46
C LEU A 141 -2.71 -3.28 8.82
N ILE A 142 -2.32 -2.37 7.91
CA ILE A 142 -3.30 -1.55 7.18
C ILE A 142 -4.19 -2.44 6.31
N ALA A 143 -3.61 -3.44 5.63
CA ALA A 143 -4.34 -4.40 4.83
C ALA A 143 -5.32 -5.23 5.68
N GLU A 144 -4.87 -5.80 6.81
CA GLU A 144 -5.71 -6.53 7.75
C GLU A 144 -6.85 -5.67 8.31
N HIS A 145 -6.55 -4.41 8.64
CA HIS A 145 -7.55 -3.47 9.14
C HIS A 145 -8.63 -3.16 8.08
N GLN A 146 -8.23 -3.01 6.81
CA GLN A 146 -9.20 -2.85 5.72
C GLN A 146 -10.04 -4.12 5.50
N ILE A 147 -9.44 -5.31 5.60
CA ILE A 147 -10.15 -6.58 5.52
C ILE A 147 -11.16 -6.70 6.67
N TRP A 148 -10.75 -6.37 7.90
CA TRP A 148 -11.62 -6.32 9.06
C TRP A 148 -12.81 -5.38 8.85
N ALA A 149 -12.57 -4.18 8.31
CA ALA A 149 -13.62 -3.20 8.07
C ALA A 149 -14.66 -3.66 7.04
N VAL A 150 -14.26 -4.47 6.04
CA VAL A 150 -15.21 -4.98 5.04
C VAL A 150 -16.04 -6.16 5.55
N VAL A 151 -15.50 -7.00 6.43
CA VAL A 151 -16.21 -8.18 6.96
C VAL A 151 -17.01 -7.89 8.23
N ASN A 152 -16.65 -6.87 9.01
CA ASN A 152 -17.26 -6.59 10.30
C ASN A 152 -18.46 -5.62 10.16
N PRO A 153 -19.69 -6.02 10.59
CA PRO A 153 -20.86 -5.13 10.56
C PRO A 153 -20.69 -3.85 11.38
N TYR A 154 -19.91 -3.90 12.47
CA TYR A 154 -19.69 -2.76 13.36
C TYR A 154 -18.72 -1.71 12.80
N ALA A 155 -18.00 -2.03 11.72
CA ALA A 155 -17.07 -1.12 11.08
C ALA A 155 -17.68 -0.37 9.89
N LYS A 156 -18.95 -0.62 9.57
CA LYS A 156 -19.63 -0.03 8.41
C LYS A 156 -19.92 1.45 8.66
N ASN A 157 -19.58 2.29 7.67
CA ASN A 157 -19.82 3.73 7.65
C ASN A 157 -19.09 4.52 8.76
N GLU A 158 -17.96 3.99 9.24
CA GLU A 158 -17.16 4.60 10.29
C GLU A 158 -15.77 5.00 9.77
N THR A 159 -15.19 6.02 10.39
CA THR A 159 -13.81 6.47 10.11
C THR A 159 -12.88 6.00 11.22
N PHE A 160 -11.85 5.23 10.86
CA PHE A 160 -10.90 4.66 11.81
C PHE A 160 -9.48 5.13 11.50
N ASN A 161 -8.73 5.41 12.56
CA ASN A 161 -7.27 5.51 12.47
C ASN A 161 -6.68 4.11 12.59
N CYS A 162 -5.72 3.77 11.73
CA CYS A 162 -4.94 2.54 11.83
C CYS A 162 -3.49 2.88 12.19
N SER A 163 -3.00 2.29 13.28
CA SER A 163 -1.62 2.40 13.75
C SER A 163 -1.27 1.12 14.50
N ASN A 164 0.01 0.77 14.55
CA ASN A 164 0.47 -0.52 15.10
C ASN A 164 0.16 -0.75 16.58
N GLY A 165 -0.32 0.26 17.31
CA GLY A 165 -0.72 0.13 18.72
C GLY A 165 0.46 -0.04 19.67
N ASP A 166 1.62 -0.39 19.16
CA ASP A 166 2.92 -0.40 19.81
C ASP A 166 3.79 0.77 19.33
N VAL A 167 4.72 1.18 20.18
CA VAL A 167 5.72 2.20 19.85
C VAL A 167 6.94 1.49 19.25
N PHE A 168 6.76 0.73 18.17
CA PHE A 168 7.91 0.31 17.37
C PHE A 168 8.47 1.54 16.65
N LYS A 169 9.79 1.71 16.75
CA LYS A 169 10.50 2.95 16.39
C LYS A 169 11.49 2.64 15.29
N TRP A 170 11.63 3.53 14.30
CA TRP A 170 12.72 3.47 13.32
C TRP A 170 14.09 3.21 13.95
N LYS A 171 14.32 3.64 15.20
CA LYS A 171 15.54 3.33 15.96
C LYS A 171 15.92 1.84 16.04
N HIS A 172 14.93 0.95 16.10
CA HIS A 172 15.18 -0.50 16.19
C HIS A 172 15.43 -1.08 14.80
N SER A 173 14.61 -0.72 13.82
CA SER A 173 14.78 -1.15 12.42
C SER A 173 16.08 -0.65 11.81
N TRP A 174 16.53 0.55 12.18
CA TRP A 174 17.81 1.12 11.73
C TRP A 174 19.03 0.34 12.24
N LYS A 175 18.92 -0.25 13.43
CA LYS A 175 19.97 -1.12 13.98
C LYS A 175 20.05 -2.42 13.19
N VAL A 176 18.90 -3.04 12.87
CA VAL A 176 18.83 -4.24 12.04
C VAL A 176 19.35 -3.99 10.62
N LEU A 177 19.05 -2.83 10.03
CA LEU A 177 19.55 -2.48 8.69
C LEU A 177 21.07 -2.25 8.65
N ALA A 178 21.68 -1.93 9.79
CA ALA A 178 23.12 -1.70 9.91
C ALA A 178 23.93 -2.98 10.19
N GLU A 179 23.27 -4.07 10.58
CA GLU A 179 23.87 -5.41 10.78
C GLU A 179 24.03 -6.16 9.45
#